data_AF-A0A5C6BW27-F1
#
_entry.id   AF-A0A5C6BW27-F1
#
_cell.length_a   1.000
_cell.length_b   1.000
_cell.length_c   1.000
_cell.angle_alpha   90.00
_cell.angle_beta   90.00
_cell.angle_gamma   90.00
#
_symmetry.space_group_name_H-M   'P 1'
#
loop_
_entity.id
_entity.type
_entity.pdbx_description
1 polymer ?
#
loop_
_entity_poly.entity_id
_entity_poly.type
_entity_poly.pdbx_seq_one_letter_code
_entity_poly.pdbx_strand_id
1 'polypeptide(L)'
;MSLLRFVLMTALLLGCLCEMQSVSAQQPSAVEETGPPAAVKTVGVDDVASDAAISTRLRRIFESSGYFTDLEVESDSGIVTLRGIADNDEHRQWATSVTQRTQDVIAAINKLEISSTVDISSSRELVQQSLGALWTEFLVRSPLLVAALIVILITILLAKFTGWLLVKVLGGRGIRLSLQDLIHQLSSLAIWIVGILTATVVAFPGMTPSKALTVLGLGSVAIGFAFKDIFENFFAGMLILWKYPFDRGDFIECEGLTGKVEKITIRNTLIRGLDGELSVIPNATLFKNNVDVLTSQPQRRVRIICGVAYGEDVDAAREVIRNAMQDCETILGVRTIEVFAQEFASSSINFEVVWWTGSKPTDIRRSRDEVIAAIKRGLDSAGIEIPFPYRTLTFQDASIAAAIGSKVTGAEHRSPDA
;
A
#
# COMPACT_ATOMS: atom_id res chain seq x y z
N MET A 1 -8.33 12.04 -27.78
CA MET A 1 -8.50 10.68 -28.36
C MET A 1 -8.01 9.54 -27.44
N SER A 2 -7.14 9.78 -26.45
CA SER A 2 -6.68 8.72 -25.52
C SER A 2 -7.68 8.40 -24.41
N LEU A 3 -8.39 9.38 -23.84
CA LEU A 3 -9.36 9.16 -22.75
C LEU A 3 -10.59 8.35 -23.18
N LEU A 4 -11.13 8.58 -24.38
CA LEU A 4 -12.25 7.78 -24.90
C LEU A 4 -11.84 6.31 -25.12
N ARG A 5 -10.60 6.07 -25.57
CA ARG A 5 -10.03 4.72 -25.68
C ARG A 5 -9.79 4.07 -24.31
N PHE A 6 -9.35 4.85 -23.32
CA PHE A 6 -9.14 4.37 -21.95
C PHE A 6 -10.47 4.01 -21.26
N VAL A 7 -11.53 4.81 -21.47
CA VAL A 7 -12.89 4.54 -20.96
C VAL A 7 -13.51 3.33 -21.66
N LEU A 8 -13.33 3.19 -22.98
CA LEU A 8 -13.82 2.01 -23.70
C LEU A 8 -13.08 0.73 -23.26
N MET A 9 -11.78 0.83 -22.98
CA MET A 9 -10.93 -0.28 -22.53
C MET A 9 -11.19 -0.66 -21.06
N THR A 10 -11.48 0.30 -20.18
CA THR A 10 -11.89 0.04 -18.80
C THR A 10 -13.33 -0.51 -18.71
N ALA A 11 -14.24 -0.08 -19.59
CA ALA A 11 -15.57 -0.68 -19.70
C ALA A 11 -15.52 -2.14 -20.23
N LEU A 12 -14.62 -2.45 -21.16
CA LEU A 12 -14.38 -3.82 -21.64
C LEU A 12 -13.74 -4.72 -20.56
N LEU A 13 -12.80 -4.19 -19.77
CA LEU A 13 -12.18 -4.91 -18.65
C LEU A 13 -13.16 -5.15 -17.49
N LEU A 14 -14.07 -4.22 -17.21
CA LEU A 14 -15.12 -4.40 -16.19
C LEU A 14 -16.19 -5.43 -16.62
N GLY A 15 -16.45 -5.56 -17.93
CA GLY A 15 -17.31 -6.62 -18.49
C GLY A 15 -16.66 -8.00 -18.39
N CYS A 16 -15.35 -8.11 -18.63
CA CYS A 16 -14.61 -9.37 -18.58
C CYS A 16 -14.41 -9.92 -17.16
N LEU A 17 -14.35 -9.05 -16.14
CA LEU A 17 -14.22 -9.46 -14.75
C LEU A 17 -15.54 -9.98 -14.13
N CYS A 18 -16.68 -9.79 -14.80
CA CYS A 18 -17.99 -10.24 -14.33
C CYS A 18 -18.32 -11.69 -14.74
N GLU A 19 -17.56 -12.28 -15.67
CA GLU A 19 -17.72 -13.69 -16.11
C GLU A 19 -16.86 -14.71 -15.34
N MET A 20 -16.00 -14.26 -14.40
CA MET A 20 -15.17 -15.15 -13.58
C MET A 20 -15.56 -15.09 -12.10
N GLN A 21 -16.75 -15.58 -11.76
CA GLN A 21 -17.03 -16.07 -10.40
C GLN A 21 -17.76 -17.42 -10.43
N SER A 22 -16.94 -18.46 -10.23
CA SER A 22 -17.20 -19.69 -9.46
C SER A 22 -18.49 -20.48 -9.70
N VAL A 23 -18.38 -21.51 -10.54
CA VAL A 23 -19.08 -22.79 -10.33
C VAL A 23 -18.45 -23.45 -9.10
N SER A 24 -19.13 -23.35 -7.96
CA SER A 24 -18.80 -24.13 -6.77
C SER A 24 -19.38 -25.54 -6.95
N ALA A 25 -18.50 -26.53 -6.86
CA ALA A 25 -18.85 -27.95 -6.86
C ALA A 25 -19.66 -28.29 -5.60
N GLN A 26 -20.90 -28.72 -5.79
CA GLN A 26 -21.70 -29.35 -4.75
C GLN A 26 -21.34 -30.84 -4.69
N GLN A 27 -20.73 -31.26 -3.59
CA GLN A 27 -20.40 -32.65 -3.30
C GLN A 27 -21.62 -33.36 -2.67
N PRO A 28 -22.09 -34.51 -3.16
CA PRO A 28 -23.08 -35.30 -2.45
C PRO A 28 -22.45 -36.00 -1.25
N SER A 29 -23.21 -35.96 -0.16
CA SER A 29 -22.94 -36.55 1.14
C SER A 29 -22.89 -38.09 1.08
N ALA A 30 -22.14 -38.66 2.02
CA ALA A 30 -21.94 -40.08 2.23
C ALA A 30 -23.25 -40.90 2.29
N VAL A 31 -23.23 -42.08 1.67
CA VAL A 31 -24.21 -43.14 1.92
C VAL A 31 -23.52 -44.20 2.78
N GLU A 32 -24.15 -44.49 3.91
CA GLU A 32 -23.80 -45.52 4.89
C GLU A 32 -23.72 -46.92 4.27
N GLU A 33 -22.70 -47.67 4.68
CA GLU A 33 -22.64 -49.12 4.52
C GLU A 33 -23.74 -49.78 5.36
N THR A 34 -24.73 -50.38 4.70
CA THR A 34 -25.57 -51.41 5.33
C THR A 34 -25.08 -52.78 4.90
N GLY A 35 -24.75 -53.61 5.91
CA GLY A 35 -24.30 -54.99 5.79
C GLY A 35 -25.32 -55.97 5.19
N PRO A 36 -24.96 -57.26 5.17
CA PRO A 36 -25.42 -58.23 4.19
C PRO A 36 -26.88 -58.70 4.43
N PRO A 37 -27.68 -58.94 3.38
CA PRO A 37 -28.97 -59.59 3.56
C PRO A 37 -28.76 -61.07 3.93
N ALA A 38 -29.37 -61.41 5.07
CA ALA A 38 -29.50 -62.77 5.56
C ALA A 38 -30.34 -63.65 4.62
N ALA A 39 -29.83 -64.86 4.40
CA ALA A 39 -30.52 -66.13 4.21
C ALA A 39 -31.81 -66.16 3.38
N VAL A 40 -31.71 -66.70 2.15
CA VAL A 40 -32.80 -67.45 1.52
C VAL A 40 -32.41 -68.92 1.42
N LYS A 41 -33.33 -69.78 1.87
CA LYS A 41 -33.23 -71.22 2.06
C LYS A 41 -33.05 -71.97 0.73
N THR A 42 -32.24 -73.04 0.78
CA THR A 42 -32.13 -74.10 -0.22
C THR A 42 -33.36 -75.02 -0.20
N VAL A 43 -34.00 -75.22 -1.36
CA VAL A 43 -34.76 -76.41 -1.84
C VAL A 43 -34.84 -76.20 -3.37
N GLY A 44 -34.61 -77.11 -4.31
CA GLY A 44 -34.56 -78.56 -4.34
C GLY A 44 -35.45 -79.07 -5.49
N VAL A 45 -34.81 -79.30 -6.66
CA VAL A 45 -35.16 -80.30 -7.71
C VAL A 45 -36.31 -80.03 -8.70
N ASP A 46 -35.93 -80.11 -9.98
CA ASP A 46 -36.60 -80.48 -11.24
C ASP A 46 -38.05 -80.05 -11.51
N ASP A 47 -38.18 -79.00 -12.31
CA ASP A 47 -38.82 -79.13 -13.62
C ASP A 47 -38.23 -78.03 -14.51
N VAL A 48 -37.38 -78.41 -15.47
CA VAL A 48 -36.96 -77.46 -16.52
C VAL A 48 -38.23 -77.18 -17.32
N ALA A 49 -38.92 -76.08 -17.01
CA ALA A 49 -39.92 -75.52 -17.89
C ALA A 49 -39.27 -75.44 -19.27
N SER A 50 -39.83 -76.13 -20.27
CA SER A 50 -39.24 -76.13 -21.60
C SER A 50 -39.03 -74.68 -22.03
N ASP A 51 -37.87 -74.35 -22.58
CA ASP A 51 -37.54 -72.99 -23.02
C ASP A 51 -38.63 -72.40 -23.95
N ALA A 52 -39.39 -73.27 -24.63
CA ALA A 52 -40.57 -72.94 -25.41
C ALA A 52 -41.73 -72.34 -24.58
N ALA A 53 -41.95 -72.79 -23.34
CA ALA A 53 -43.00 -72.26 -22.45
C ALA A 53 -42.67 -70.85 -21.94
N ILE A 54 -41.40 -70.59 -21.61
CA ILE A 54 -40.91 -69.29 -21.14
C ILE A 54 -41.03 -68.24 -22.24
N SER A 55 -40.51 -68.55 -23.43
CA SER A 55 -40.58 -67.66 -24.60
C SER A 55 -42.02 -67.35 -25.01
N THR A 56 -42.91 -68.36 -25.04
CA THR A 56 -44.34 -68.17 -25.35
C THR A 56 -45.05 -67.26 -24.35
N ARG A 57 -44.73 -67.39 -23.05
CA ARG A 57 -45.33 -66.57 -22.00
C ARG A 57 -44.87 -65.11 -22.09
N LEU A 58 -43.57 -64.88 -22.23
CA LEU A 58 -43.00 -63.53 -22.34
C LEU A 58 -43.47 -62.84 -23.61
N ARG A 59 -43.51 -63.56 -24.74
CA ARG A 59 -44.06 -63.04 -26.00
C ARG A 59 -45.50 -62.53 -25.82
N ARG A 60 -46.36 -63.28 -25.12
CA ARG A 60 -47.75 -62.85 -24.85
C ARG A 60 -47.81 -61.59 -23.98
N ILE A 61 -46.95 -61.47 -22.97
CA ILE A 61 -46.90 -60.30 -22.08
C ILE A 61 -46.50 -59.06 -22.89
N PHE A 62 -45.46 -59.15 -23.71
CA PHE A 62 -44.95 -58.03 -24.48
C PHE A 62 -45.84 -57.66 -25.69
N GLU A 63 -46.45 -58.64 -26.35
CA GLU A 63 -47.44 -58.38 -27.41
C GLU A 63 -48.69 -57.69 -26.83
N SER A 64 -49.10 -58.02 -25.61
CA SER A 64 -50.26 -57.37 -24.96
C SER A 64 -50.00 -55.92 -24.54
N SER A 65 -48.74 -55.54 -24.33
CA SER A 65 -48.39 -54.19 -23.91
C SER A 65 -48.34 -53.20 -25.08
N GLY A 66 -48.12 -53.69 -26.31
CA GLY A 66 -48.09 -52.85 -27.52
C GLY A 66 -46.89 -51.90 -27.62
N TYR A 67 -45.85 -52.10 -26.81
CA TYR A 67 -44.68 -51.21 -26.70
C TYR A 67 -43.51 -51.60 -27.62
N PHE A 68 -43.66 -52.69 -28.37
CA PHE A 68 -42.59 -53.26 -29.18
C PHE A 68 -43.10 -53.60 -30.57
N THR A 69 -42.29 -53.28 -31.58
CA THR A 69 -42.53 -53.66 -32.97
C THR A 69 -41.51 -54.73 -33.37
N ASP A 70 -41.98 -55.77 -34.06
CA ASP A 70 -41.16 -56.89 -34.56
C ASP A 70 -40.35 -57.59 -33.44
N LEU A 71 -41.02 -57.86 -32.31
CA LEU A 71 -40.40 -58.44 -31.13
C LEU A 71 -40.21 -59.96 -31.26
N GLU A 72 -38.96 -60.39 -31.19
CA GLU A 72 -38.54 -61.78 -31.12
C GLU A 72 -37.98 -62.10 -29.72
N VAL A 73 -38.53 -63.16 -29.11
CA VAL A 73 -38.15 -63.63 -27.76
C VAL A 73 -37.65 -65.06 -27.88
N GLU A 74 -36.36 -65.25 -27.60
CA GLU A 74 -35.69 -66.55 -27.64
C GLU A 74 -35.25 -66.94 -26.22
N SER A 75 -35.45 -68.20 -25.83
CA SER A 75 -35.00 -68.75 -24.55
C SER A 75 -34.12 -69.96 -24.84
N ASP A 76 -32.93 -70.01 -24.24
CA ASP A 76 -32.05 -71.17 -24.24
C ASP A 76 -31.49 -71.35 -22.84
N SER A 77 -31.79 -72.49 -22.22
CA SER A 77 -31.28 -72.89 -20.90
C SER A 77 -31.53 -71.82 -19.82
N GLY A 78 -32.72 -71.21 -19.84
CA GLY A 78 -33.11 -70.16 -18.89
C GLY A 78 -32.50 -68.77 -19.13
N ILE A 79 -31.78 -68.55 -20.24
CA ILE A 79 -31.31 -67.23 -20.68
C ILE A 79 -32.25 -66.71 -21.77
N VAL A 80 -32.90 -65.57 -21.52
CA VAL A 80 -33.84 -64.98 -22.46
C VAL A 80 -33.19 -63.84 -23.22
N THR A 81 -33.21 -63.90 -24.56
CA THR A 81 -32.75 -62.83 -25.44
C THR A 81 -33.94 -62.11 -26.07
N LEU A 82 -34.00 -60.79 -25.92
CA LEU A 82 -35.03 -59.92 -26.51
C LEU A 82 -34.45 -59.17 -27.71
N ARG A 83 -35.06 -59.32 -28.89
CA ARG A 83 -34.70 -58.57 -30.12
C ARG A 83 -35.93 -57.90 -30.70
N GLY A 84 -35.79 -56.72 -31.29
CA GLY A 84 -36.90 -55.94 -31.82
C GLY A 84 -36.74 -54.46 -31.54
N ILE A 85 -37.79 -53.69 -31.84
CA ILE A 85 -37.77 -52.23 -31.72
C ILE A 85 -38.64 -51.80 -30.53
N ALA A 86 -38.09 -51.03 -29.61
CA ALA A 86 -38.80 -50.42 -28.49
C ALA A 86 -39.06 -48.92 -28.75
N ASP A 87 -40.20 -48.41 -28.29
CA ASP A 87 -40.61 -47.02 -28.53
C ASP A 87 -39.72 -45.99 -27.83
N ASN A 88 -39.25 -46.30 -26.62
CA ASN A 88 -38.41 -45.41 -25.81
C ASN A 88 -37.48 -46.21 -24.88
N ASP A 89 -36.54 -45.53 -24.22
CA ASP A 89 -35.57 -46.18 -23.32
C ASP A 89 -36.22 -46.79 -22.06
N GLU A 90 -37.30 -46.18 -21.56
CA GLU A 90 -37.99 -46.65 -20.37
C GLU A 90 -38.66 -48.01 -20.59
N HIS A 91 -39.30 -48.21 -21.75
CA HIS A 91 -39.93 -49.47 -22.15
C HIS A 91 -38.89 -50.57 -22.40
N ARG A 92 -37.71 -50.20 -22.94
CA ARG A 92 -36.58 -51.12 -23.08
C ARG A 92 -36.10 -51.63 -21.71
N GLN A 93 -35.97 -50.75 -20.72
CA GLN A 93 -35.58 -51.13 -19.36
C GLN A 93 -36.68 -51.94 -18.66
N TRP A 94 -37.95 -51.58 -18.87
CA TRP A 94 -39.09 -52.34 -18.37
C TRP A 94 -39.07 -53.80 -18.86
N ALA A 95 -38.82 -54.03 -20.16
CA ALA A 95 -38.72 -55.38 -20.74
C ALA A 95 -37.64 -56.24 -20.06
N THR A 96 -36.47 -55.66 -19.77
CA THR A 96 -35.39 -56.33 -19.02
C THR A 96 -35.88 -56.72 -17.61
N SER A 97 -36.54 -55.80 -16.91
CA SER A 97 -37.00 -56.01 -15.54
C SER A 97 -38.09 -57.08 -15.42
N VAL A 98 -39.02 -57.14 -16.39
CA VAL A 98 -40.08 -58.14 -16.44
C VAL A 98 -39.50 -59.52 -16.73
N THR A 99 -38.52 -59.60 -17.64
CA THR A 99 -37.84 -60.85 -17.98
C THR A 99 -37.08 -61.41 -16.77
N GLN A 100 -36.34 -60.58 -16.04
CA GLN A 100 -35.61 -61.00 -14.83
C GLN A 100 -36.54 -61.40 -13.66
N ARG A 101 -37.78 -60.92 -13.64
CA ARG A 101 -38.78 -61.26 -12.61
C ARG A 101 -39.65 -62.47 -12.98
N THR A 102 -39.48 -63.01 -14.18
CA THR A 102 -40.24 -64.17 -14.64
C THR A 102 -39.62 -65.44 -14.06
N GLN A 103 -40.48 -66.33 -13.54
CA GLN A 103 -40.06 -67.59 -12.94
C GLN A 103 -39.26 -68.42 -13.96
N ASP A 104 -38.18 -69.06 -13.49
CA ASP A 104 -37.30 -69.93 -14.28
C ASP A 104 -36.40 -69.22 -15.32
N VAL A 105 -36.27 -67.89 -15.22
CA VAL A 105 -35.27 -67.09 -15.98
C VAL A 105 -34.03 -66.82 -15.12
N ILE A 106 -32.86 -67.22 -15.62
CA ILE A 106 -31.55 -67.03 -14.96
C ILE A 106 -30.93 -65.67 -15.36
N ALA A 107 -31.06 -65.28 -16.63
CA ALA A 107 -30.53 -64.03 -17.13
C ALA A 107 -31.34 -63.48 -18.32
N ALA A 108 -31.33 -62.16 -18.48
CA ALA A 108 -31.98 -61.46 -19.59
C ALA A 108 -30.95 -60.68 -20.42
N ILE A 109 -30.86 -60.98 -21.71
CA ILE A 109 -30.01 -60.29 -22.67
C ILE A 109 -30.90 -59.36 -23.49
N ASN A 110 -30.79 -58.06 -23.27
CA ASN A 110 -31.56 -57.06 -24.00
C ASN A 110 -30.78 -56.59 -25.24
N LYS A 111 -31.30 -56.92 -26.43
CA LYS A 111 -30.84 -56.44 -27.74
C LYS A 111 -31.92 -55.64 -28.47
N LEU A 112 -32.79 -54.95 -27.73
CA LEU A 112 -33.82 -54.09 -28.31
C LEU A 112 -33.21 -52.77 -28.80
N GLU A 113 -33.49 -52.43 -30.05
CA GLU A 113 -33.11 -51.15 -30.64
C GLU A 113 -34.20 -50.12 -30.33
N ILE A 114 -33.81 -48.89 -29.99
CA ILE A 114 -34.77 -47.80 -29.77
C ILE A 114 -34.99 -47.12 -31.12
N SER A 115 -36.25 -46.95 -31.54
CA SER A 115 -36.58 -46.06 -32.66
C SER A 115 -36.33 -44.60 -32.25
N SER A 116 -35.07 -44.19 -32.19
CA SER A 116 -34.70 -42.79 -32.05
C SER A 116 -34.94 -42.07 -33.38
N THR A 117 -36.19 -41.79 -33.69
CA THR A 117 -36.47 -40.63 -34.54
C THR A 117 -36.07 -39.41 -33.73
N VAL A 118 -34.88 -38.89 -34.03
CA VAL A 118 -34.39 -37.62 -33.50
C VAL A 118 -35.36 -36.54 -33.98
N ASP A 119 -36.30 -36.16 -33.11
CA ASP A 119 -37.30 -35.17 -33.41
C ASP A 119 -36.68 -33.76 -33.35
N ILE A 120 -36.12 -33.34 -34.48
CA ILE A 120 -35.49 -32.02 -34.68
C ILE A 120 -36.51 -30.87 -34.50
N SER A 121 -37.82 -31.16 -34.44
CA SER A 121 -38.87 -30.15 -34.28
C SER A 121 -38.97 -29.59 -32.86
N SER A 122 -38.80 -30.42 -31.82
CA SER A 122 -38.90 -30.00 -30.41
C SER A 122 -37.72 -29.14 -29.94
N SER A 123 -36.51 -29.39 -30.48
CA SER A 123 -35.36 -28.49 -30.27
C SER A 123 -35.56 -27.12 -30.91
N ARG A 124 -36.30 -27.03 -32.03
CA ARG A 124 -36.61 -25.74 -32.67
C ARG A 124 -37.62 -24.92 -31.87
N GLU A 125 -38.62 -25.56 -31.25
CA GLU A 125 -39.59 -24.87 -30.39
C GLU A 125 -38.95 -24.34 -29.11
N LEU A 126 -38.09 -25.11 -28.44
CA LEU A 126 -37.38 -24.66 -27.24
C LEU A 126 -36.41 -23.50 -27.54
N VAL A 127 -35.72 -23.55 -28.67
CA VAL A 127 -34.84 -22.48 -29.14
C VAL A 127 -35.67 -21.24 -29.52
N GLN A 128 -36.79 -21.39 -30.24
CA GLN A 128 -37.66 -20.26 -30.59
C GLN A 128 -38.34 -19.63 -29.37
N GLN A 129 -38.74 -20.41 -28.37
CA GLN A 129 -39.29 -19.87 -27.12
C GLN A 129 -38.23 -19.12 -26.32
N SER A 130 -37.00 -19.63 -26.26
CA SER A 130 -35.88 -18.95 -25.61
C SER A 130 -35.48 -17.66 -26.34
N LEU A 131 -35.39 -17.69 -27.68
CA LEU A 131 -35.15 -16.49 -28.49
C LEU A 131 -36.29 -15.47 -28.41
N GLY A 132 -37.54 -15.92 -28.37
CA GLY A 132 -38.71 -15.07 -28.21
C GLY A 132 -38.77 -14.40 -26.84
N ALA A 133 -38.42 -15.13 -25.77
CA ALA A 133 -38.31 -14.59 -24.41
C ALA A 133 -37.19 -13.54 -24.32
N LEU A 134 -36.01 -13.81 -24.89
CA LEU A 134 -34.91 -12.84 -24.94
C LEU A 134 -35.26 -11.60 -25.78
N TRP A 135 -35.98 -11.77 -26.89
CA TRP A 135 -36.42 -10.67 -27.75
C TRP A 135 -37.46 -9.76 -27.08
N THR A 136 -38.43 -10.36 -26.40
CA THR A 136 -39.45 -9.63 -25.64
C THR A 136 -38.86 -8.91 -24.43
N GLU A 137 -37.95 -9.55 -23.69
CA GLU A 137 -37.19 -8.89 -22.63
C GLU A 137 -36.33 -7.73 -23.14
N PHE A 138 -35.69 -7.88 -24.31
CA PHE A 138 -34.92 -6.81 -24.94
C PHE A 138 -35.80 -5.62 -25.33
N LEU A 139 -36.96 -5.87 -25.94
CA LEU A 139 -37.91 -4.81 -26.29
C LEU A 139 -38.43 -4.07 -25.06
N VAL A 140 -38.73 -4.80 -23.97
CA VAL A 140 -39.18 -4.20 -22.70
C VAL A 140 -38.09 -3.37 -22.03
N ARG A 141 -36.80 -3.76 -22.14
CA ARG A 141 -35.66 -3.01 -21.58
C ARG A 141 -35.13 -1.92 -22.52
N SER A 142 -35.54 -1.91 -23.79
CA SER A 142 -35.09 -0.91 -24.79
C SER A 142 -35.32 0.55 -24.38
N PRO A 143 -36.43 0.95 -23.69
CA PRO A 143 -36.62 2.34 -23.26
C PRO A 143 -35.60 2.76 -22.19
N LEU A 144 -35.18 1.84 -21.32
CA LEU A 144 -34.16 2.08 -20.28
C LEU A 144 -32.77 2.24 -20.89
N LEU A 145 -32.45 1.45 -21.92
CA LEU A 145 -31.20 1.60 -22.67
C LEU A 145 -31.15 2.92 -23.43
N VAL A 146 -32.27 3.36 -24.02
CA VAL A 146 -32.37 4.68 -24.65
C VAL A 146 -32.22 5.78 -23.60
N ALA A 147 -32.85 5.66 -22.43
CA ALA A 147 -32.68 6.61 -21.34
C ALA A 147 -31.21 6.70 -20.86
N ALA A 148 -30.52 5.56 -20.72
CA ALA A 148 -29.10 5.52 -20.37
C ALA A 148 -28.22 6.18 -21.44
N LEU A 149 -28.53 5.98 -22.74
CA LEU A 149 -27.84 6.63 -23.85
C LEU A 149 -28.04 8.15 -23.81
N ILE A 150 -29.24 8.62 -23.47
CA ILE A 150 -29.53 10.05 -23.26
C ILE A 150 -28.69 10.60 -22.11
N VAL A 151 -28.58 9.88 -20.99
CA VAL A 151 -27.72 10.28 -19.86
C VAL A 151 -26.25 10.40 -20.28
N ILE A 152 -25.74 9.47 -21.08
CA ILE A 152 -24.38 9.54 -21.63
C ILE A 152 -24.23 10.76 -22.55
N LEU A 153 -25.21 11.03 -23.41
CA LEU A 153 -25.19 12.19 -24.28
C LEU A 153 -25.17 13.50 -23.48
N ILE A 154 -25.98 13.61 -22.43
CA ILE A 154 -25.98 14.74 -21.49
C ILE A 154 -24.62 14.86 -20.82
N THR A 155 -24.02 13.76 -20.38
CA THR A 155 -22.69 13.74 -19.74
C THR A 155 -21.61 14.29 -20.66
N ILE A 156 -21.60 13.87 -21.93
CA ILE A 156 -20.66 14.38 -22.95
C ILE A 156 -20.84 15.89 -23.15
N LEU A 157 -22.09 16.34 -23.23
CA LEU A 157 -22.41 17.75 -23.39
C LEU A 157 -21.93 18.56 -22.18
N LEU A 158 -22.17 18.05 -20.97
CA LEU A 158 -21.74 18.67 -19.71
C LEU A 158 -20.22 18.74 -19.61
N ALA A 159 -19.50 17.66 -19.93
CA ALA A 159 -18.04 17.64 -19.92
C ALA A 159 -17.44 18.65 -20.91
N LYS A 160 -18.02 18.78 -22.12
CA LYS A 160 -17.63 19.81 -23.09
C LYS A 160 -17.95 21.22 -22.60
N PHE A 161 -19.12 21.40 -22.00
CA PHE A 161 -19.54 22.69 -21.44
C PHE A 161 -18.60 23.14 -20.31
N THR A 162 -18.17 22.23 -19.44
CA THR A 162 -17.20 22.51 -18.38
C THR A 162 -15.87 22.99 -18.96
N GLY A 163 -15.37 22.39 -20.04
CA GLY A 163 -14.17 22.86 -20.72
C GLY A 163 -14.30 24.28 -21.28
N TRP A 164 -15.43 24.58 -21.92
CA TRP A 164 -15.73 25.93 -22.39
C TRP A 164 -15.82 26.94 -21.24
N LEU A 165 -16.49 26.58 -20.14
CA LEU A 165 -16.64 27.43 -18.96
C LEU A 165 -15.29 27.69 -18.29
N LEU A 166 -14.43 26.68 -18.18
CA LEU A 166 -13.08 26.83 -17.63
C LEU A 166 -12.26 27.83 -18.43
N VAL A 167 -12.22 27.70 -19.76
CA VAL A 167 -11.46 28.63 -20.63
C VAL A 167 -12.01 30.06 -20.48
N LYS A 168 -13.33 30.22 -20.41
CA LYS A 168 -13.96 31.52 -20.24
C LYS A 168 -13.67 32.18 -18.89
N VAL A 169 -13.62 31.39 -17.81
CA VAL A 169 -13.44 31.89 -16.43
C VAL A 169 -11.96 32.03 -16.03
N LEU A 170 -11.10 31.12 -16.49
CA LEU A 170 -9.67 31.10 -16.14
C LEU A 170 -8.78 31.79 -17.17
N GLY A 171 -9.21 31.90 -18.44
CA GLY A 171 -8.44 32.54 -19.51
C GLY A 171 -8.10 34.01 -19.24
N GLY A 172 -8.94 34.72 -18.48
CA GLY A 172 -8.70 36.12 -18.11
C GLY A 172 -7.82 36.34 -16.87
N ARG A 173 -7.40 35.29 -16.15
CA ARG A 173 -6.76 35.40 -14.83
C ARG A 173 -5.25 35.12 -14.80
N GLY A 174 -4.60 34.95 -15.95
CA GLY A 174 -3.14 34.69 -16.02
C GLY A 174 -2.71 33.36 -15.40
N ILE A 175 -3.63 32.41 -15.23
CA ILE A 175 -3.34 31.08 -14.69
C ILE A 175 -2.54 30.27 -15.71
N ARG A 176 -1.47 29.58 -15.26
CA ARG A 176 -0.62 28.73 -16.12
C ARG A 176 -1.44 27.70 -16.89
N LEU A 177 -1.14 27.54 -18.19
CA LEU A 177 -1.82 26.58 -19.08
C LEU A 177 -1.89 25.16 -18.50
N SER A 178 -0.78 24.67 -17.93
CA SER A 178 -0.74 23.32 -17.33
C SER A 178 -1.70 23.13 -16.15
N LEU A 179 -1.98 24.20 -15.38
CA LEU A 179 -2.95 24.13 -14.29
C LEU A 179 -4.39 24.13 -14.85
N GLN A 180 -4.64 24.87 -15.93
CA GLN A 180 -5.93 24.83 -16.61
C GLN A 180 -6.22 23.44 -17.18
N ASP A 181 -5.22 22.80 -17.80
CA ASP A 181 -5.32 21.44 -18.33
C ASP A 181 -5.60 20.43 -17.21
N LEU A 182 -4.92 20.56 -16.07
CA LEU A 182 -5.12 19.68 -14.92
C LEU A 182 -6.54 19.82 -14.34
N ILE A 183 -7.02 21.04 -14.13
CA ILE A 183 -8.39 21.28 -13.61
C ILE A 183 -9.42 20.76 -14.61
N HIS A 184 -9.21 20.96 -15.92
CA HIS A 184 -10.09 20.43 -16.95
C HIS A 184 -10.13 18.90 -16.94
N GLN A 185 -8.96 18.25 -16.87
CA GLN A 185 -8.87 16.78 -16.81
C GLN A 185 -9.55 16.22 -15.56
N LEU A 186 -9.33 16.81 -14.38
CA LEU A 186 -9.97 16.38 -13.14
C LEU A 186 -11.49 16.58 -13.15
N SER A 187 -11.95 17.74 -13.63
CA SER A 187 -13.38 18.05 -13.71
C SER A 187 -14.08 17.14 -14.72
N SER A 188 -13.47 16.92 -15.88
CA SER A 188 -13.97 16.01 -16.91
C SER A 188 -14.02 14.57 -16.39
N LEU A 189 -12.98 14.11 -15.71
CA LEU A 189 -12.94 12.78 -15.10
C LEU A 189 -14.07 12.61 -14.06
N ALA A 190 -14.28 13.60 -13.19
CA ALA A 190 -15.36 13.55 -12.20
C ALA A 190 -16.74 13.47 -12.86
N ILE A 191 -16.98 14.27 -13.90
CA ILE A 191 -18.24 14.25 -14.68
C ILE A 191 -18.44 12.89 -15.35
N TRP A 192 -17.39 12.30 -15.92
CA TRP A 192 -17.46 10.97 -16.52
C TRP A 192 -17.77 9.88 -15.49
N ILE A 193 -17.15 9.92 -14.31
CA ILE A 193 -17.43 8.95 -13.24
C ILE A 193 -18.90 9.04 -12.82
N VAL A 194 -19.41 10.25 -12.55
CA VAL A 194 -20.81 10.47 -12.15
C VAL A 194 -21.78 10.09 -13.28
N GLY A 195 -21.45 10.46 -14.51
CA GLY A 195 -22.29 10.18 -15.68
C GLY A 195 -22.38 8.70 -16.01
N ILE A 196 -21.25 7.96 -15.96
CA ILE A 196 -21.23 6.50 -16.13
C ILE A 196 -22.02 5.85 -15.01
N LEU A 197 -21.81 6.25 -13.75
CA LEU A 197 -22.54 5.71 -12.60
C LEU A 197 -24.06 5.88 -12.77
N THR A 198 -24.48 7.07 -13.16
CA THR A 198 -25.90 7.38 -13.40
C THR A 198 -26.46 6.57 -14.57
N ALA A 199 -25.71 6.47 -15.68
CA ALA A 199 -26.12 5.69 -16.85
C ALA A 199 -26.26 4.20 -16.52
N THR A 200 -25.37 3.63 -15.71
CA THR A 200 -25.46 2.22 -15.33
C THR A 200 -26.66 1.93 -14.42
N VAL A 201 -26.97 2.82 -13.48
CA VAL A 201 -28.19 2.68 -12.63
C VAL A 201 -29.47 2.75 -13.48
N VAL A 202 -29.50 3.61 -14.49
CA VAL A 202 -30.65 3.73 -15.41
C VAL A 202 -30.76 2.52 -16.36
N ALA A 203 -29.63 2.01 -16.85
CA ALA A 203 -29.60 0.86 -17.77
C ALA A 203 -29.97 -0.47 -17.09
N PHE A 204 -29.63 -0.64 -15.81
CA PHE A 204 -29.80 -1.89 -15.07
C PHE A 204 -30.58 -1.66 -13.77
N PRO A 205 -31.91 -1.84 -13.77
CA PRO A 205 -32.75 -1.65 -12.58
C PRO A 205 -32.38 -2.53 -11.37
N GLY A 206 -31.70 -3.67 -11.60
CA GLY A 206 -31.18 -4.55 -10.54
C GLY A 206 -29.89 -4.05 -9.88
N MET A 207 -29.27 -3.01 -10.46
CA MET A 207 -28.08 -2.35 -9.95
C MET A 207 -28.49 -1.11 -9.15
N THR A 208 -28.68 -1.29 -7.84
CA THR A 208 -28.89 -0.17 -6.92
C THR A 208 -27.66 0.74 -6.91
N PRO A 209 -27.83 2.06 -6.72
CA PRO A 209 -26.73 3.00 -6.54
C PRO A 209 -25.71 2.54 -5.48
N SER A 210 -26.17 1.85 -4.43
CA SER A 210 -25.32 1.27 -3.38
C SER A 210 -24.30 0.25 -3.91
N LYS A 211 -24.71 -0.70 -4.75
CA LYS A 211 -23.81 -1.72 -5.34
C LYS A 211 -22.77 -1.08 -6.26
N ALA A 212 -23.21 -0.11 -7.06
CA ALA A 212 -22.34 0.64 -7.94
C ALA A 212 -21.29 1.46 -7.16
N LEU A 213 -21.73 2.06 -6.06
CA LEU A 213 -20.85 2.79 -5.13
C LEU A 213 -19.88 1.84 -4.41
N THR A 214 -20.25 0.60 -4.10
CA THR A 214 -19.33 -0.40 -3.53
C THR A 214 -18.16 -0.69 -4.47
N VAL A 215 -18.43 -0.89 -5.77
CA VAL A 215 -17.38 -1.14 -6.78
C VAL A 215 -16.47 0.08 -6.94
N LEU A 216 -17.05 1.29 -7.02
CA LEU A 216 -16.28 2.53 -7.06
C LEU A 216 -15.51 2.78 -5.76
N GLY A 217 -16.07 2.41 -4.62
CA GLY A 217 -15.48 2.55 -3.29
C GLY A 217 -14.22 1.69 -3.15
N LEU A 218 -14.22 0.47 -3.68
CA LEU A 218 -13.02 -0.36 -3.71
C LEU A 218 -11.91 0.29 -4.55
N GLY A 219 -12.27 0.87 -5.71
CA GLY A 219 -11.33 1.61 -6.55
C GLY A 219 -10.82 2.92 -5.92
N SER A 220 -11.67 3.61 -5.16
CA SER A 220 -11.31 4.89 -4.53
C SER A 220 -10.28 4.72 -3.41
N VAL A 221 -10.27 3.57 -2.72
CA VAL A 221 -9.25 3.26 -1.71
C VAL A 221 -7.86 3.19 -2.34
N ALA A 222 -7.72 2.49 -3.48
CA ALA A 222 -6.43 2.39 -4.19
C ALA A 222 -5.93 3.77 -4.65
N ILE A 223 -6.84 4.61 -5.17
CA ILE A 223 -6.53 6.00 -5.53
C ILE A 223 -6.14 6.79 -4.27
N GLY A 224 -6.87 6.65 -3.17
CA GLY A 224 -6.57 7.31 -1.90
C GLY A 224 -5.17 6.99 -1.38
N PHE A 225 -4.76 5.72 -1.47
CA PHE A 225 -3.39 5.30 -1.14
C PHE A 225 -2.35 5.95 -2.07
N ALA A 226 -2.62 6.03 -3.37
CA ALA A 226 -1.71 6.68 -4.32
C ALA A 226 -1.56 8.19 -4.06
N PHE A 227 -2.60 8.86 -3.56
CA PHE A 227 -2.58 10.29 -3.24
C PHE A 227 -2.20 10.61 -1.79
N LYS A 228 -1.96 9.61 -0.94
CA LYS A 228 -1.68 9.78 0.49
C LYS A 228 -0.57 10.80 0.74
N ASP A 229 0.57 10.67 0.06
CA ASP A 229 1.75 11.52 0.28
C ASP A 229 1.51 12.97 -0.16
N ILE A 230 0.66 13.17 -1.18
CA ILE A 230 0.29 14.50 -1.67
C ILE A 230 -0.55 15.23 -0.62
N PHE A 231 -1.56 14.54 -0.08
CA PHE A 231 -2.40 15.09 0.99
C PHE A 231 -1.61 15.35 2.27
N GLU A 232 -0.70 14.44 2.61
CA GLU A 232 0.15 14.57 3.79
C GLU A 232 1.02 15.84 3.74
N ASN A 233 1.71 16.07 2.61
CA ASN A 233 2.54 17.27 2.43
C ASN A 233 1.71 18.56 2.38
N PHE A 234 0.53 18.51 1.75
CA PHE A 234 -0.39 19.64 1.70
C PHE A 234 -0.88 20.03 3.10
N PHE A 235 -1.32 19.05 3.89
CA PHE A 235 -1.83 19.30 5.23
C PHE A 235 -0.72 19.76 6.17
N ALA A 236 0.47 19.15 6.10
CA ALA A 236 1.65 19.62 6.81
C ALA A 236 1.99 21.07 6.45
N GLY A 237 1.98 21.43 5.16
CA GLY A 237 2.22 22.80 4.72
C GLY A 237 1.19 23.80 5.26
N MET A 238 -0.09 23.44 5.24
CA MET A 238 -1.17 24.27 5.78
C MET A 238 -1.04 24.47 7.28
N LEU A 239 -0.75 23.41 8.03
CA LEU A 239 -0.52 23.49 9.48
C LEU A 239 0.72 24.34 9.79
N ILE A 240 1.78 24.20 8.99
CA ILE A 240 2.99 24.98 9.19
C ILE A 240 2.67 26.48 9.04
N LEU A 241 1.97 26.84 7.97
CA LEU A 241 1.58 28.23 7.68
C LEU A 241 0.58 28.80 8.68
N TRP A 242 -0.22 27.97 9.35
CA TRP A 242 -1.22 28.46 10.30
C TRP A 242 -0.61 28.80 11.65
N LYS A 243 0.17 27.89 12.25
CA LYS A 243 0.72 28.10 13.61
C LYS A 243 1.87 27.15 14.00
N TYR A 244 2.77 26.81 13.09
CA TYR A 244 3.99 26.09 13.50
C TYR A 244 4.91 26.99 14.33
N PRO A 245 5.79 26.40 15.18
CA PRO A 245 6.76 27.16 15.98
C PRO A 245 7.85 27.93 15.20
N PHE A 246 7.81 28.02 13.86
CA PHE A 246 8.76 28.81 13.07
C PHE A 246 8.09 29.52 11.89
N ASP A 247 8.67 30.63 11.44
CA ASP A 247 8.24 31.40 10.27
C ASP A 247 9.41 31.67 9.30
N ARG A 248 9.11 32.28 8.16
CA ARG A 248 10.10 32.79 7.22
C ARG A 248 11.07 33.72 7.96
N GLY A 249 12.35 33.44 7.82
CA GLY A 249 13.43 34.23 8.39
C GLY A 249 14.08 33.58 9.60
N ASP A 250 13.43 32.58 10.21
CA ASP A 250 14.00 31.84 11.32
C ASP A 250 15.14 30.92 10.89
N PHE A 251 16.11 30.73 11.78
CA PHE A 251 17.08 29.65 11.64
C PHE A 251 16.52 28.43 12.35
N ILE A 252 16.47 27.31 11.63
CA ILE A 252 15.99 26.03 12.15
C ILE A 252 17.03 24.95 11.92
N GLU A 253 17.00 23.94 12.79
CA GLU A 253 17.76 22.71 12.65
C GLU A 253 16.79 21.52 12.63
N CYS A 254 16.89 20.69 11.60
CA CYS A 254 16.07 19.49 11.44
C CYS A 254 16.91 18.40 10.77
N GLU A 255 16.97 17.21 11.36
CA GLU A 255 17.72 16.04 10.83
C GLU A 255 19.19 16.37 10.45
N GLY A 256 19.85 17.23 11.24
CA GLY A 256 21.24 17.65 11.00
C GLY A 256 21.40 18.74 9.92
N LEU A 257 20.32 19.17 9.28
CA LEU A 257 20.31 20.32 8.39
C LEU A 257 20.02 21.59 9.18
N THR A 258 20.98 22.52 9.20
CA THR A 258 20.84 23.84 9.81
C THR A 258 20.79 24.93 8.74
N GLY A 259 19.76 25.77 8.78
CA GLY A 259 19.67 26.88 7.84
C GLY A 259 18.52 27.85 8.12
N LYS A 260 18.46 28.90 7.30
CA LYS A 260 17.44 29.95 7.38
C LYS A 260 16.25 29.61 6.49
N VAL A 261 15.04 29.69 7.02
CA VAL A 261 13.80 29.49 6.28
C VAL A 261 13.60 30.67 5.32
N GLU A 262 13.68 30.43 4.01
CA GLU A 262 13.45 31.45 2.98
C GLU A 262 11.99 31.54 2.56
N LYS A 263 11.35 30.39 2.38
CA LYS A 263 10.00 30.32 1.85
C LYS A 263 9.32 29.02 2.23
N ILE A 264 8.14 29.14 2.79
CA ILE A 264 7.23 28.01 3.00
C ILE A 264 6.24 28.02 1.84
N THR A 265 6.15 26.89 1.12
CA THR A 265 5.15 26.65 0.07
C THR A 265 4.17 25.59 0.54
N ILE A 266 3.15 25.30 -0.28
CA ILE A 266 2.11 24.35 0.11
C ILE A 266 2.61 22.90 0.28
N ARG A 267 3.67 22.51 -0.42
CA ARG A 267 4.24 21.16 -0.35
C ARG A 267 5.63 21.08 0.26
N ASN A 268 6.42 22.15 0.11
CA ASN A 268 7.84 22.17 0.48
C ASN A 268 8.20 23.46 1.23
N THR A 269 9.20 23.37 2.07
CA THR A 269 9.87 24.52 2.69
C THR A 269 11.29 24.63 2.14
N LEU A 270 11.66 25.85 1.76
CA LEU A 270 12.97 26.19 1.22
C LEU A 270 13.82 26.74 2.37
N ILE A 271 14.93 26.06 2.64
CA ILE A 271 15.87 26.41 3.70
C ILE A 271 17.22 26.69 3.05
N ARG A 272 17.80 27.86 3.31
CA ARG A 272 19.18 28.16 2.89
C ARG A 272 20.15 27.78 3.99
N GLY A 273 21.04 26.85 3.69
CA GLY A 273 22.10 26.43 4.60
C GLY A 273 23.11 27.56 4.87
N LEU A 274 23.99 27.32 5.84
CA LEU A 274 25.00 28.30 6.24
C LEU A 274 26.07 28.52 5.16
N ASP A 275 26.31 27.54 4.30
CA ASP A 275 27.27 27.62 3.19
C ASP A 275 26.61 28.11 1.88
N GLY A 276 25.32 28.48 1.94
CA GLY A 276 24.57 29.13 0.86
C GLY A 276 23.75 28.19 -0.03
N GLU A 277 23.82 26.88 0.17
CA GLU A 277 23.01 25.88 -0.52
C GLU A 277 21.52 26.04 -0.22
N LEU A 278 20.68 25.79 -1.22
CA LEU A 278 19.22 25.86 -1.09
C LEU A 278 18.65 24.45 -1.00
N SER A 279 18.21 24.08 0.20
CA SER A 279 17.59 22.78 0.47
C SER A 279 16.08 22.88 0.38
N VAL A 280 15.48 21.96 -0.39
CA VAL A 280 14.04 21.89 -0.60
C VAL A 280 13.51 20.69 0.17
N ILE A 281 12.86 20.96 1.29
CA ILE A 281 12.40 19.93 2.22
C ILE A 281 10.88 19.75 2.08
N PRO A 282 10.37 18.52 1.92
CA PRO A 282 8.93 18.26 1.98
C PRO A 282 8.37 18.69 3.33
N ASN A 283 7.20 19.35 3.33
CA ASN A 283 6.60 19.85 4.57
C ASN A 283 6.27 18.72 5.55
N ALA A 284 5.92 17.54 5.03
CA ALA A 284 5.68 16.37 5.87
C ALA A 284 6.90 15.96 6.71
N THR A 285 8.11 16.09 6.17
CA THR A 285 9.36 15.79 6.88
C THR A 285 9.54 16.72 8.08
N LEU A 286 9.37 18.03 7.87
CA LEU A 286 9.47 19.02 8.96
C LEU A 286 8.36 18.86 10.01
N PHE A 287 7.19 18.38 9.60
CA PHE A 287 6.06 18.17 10.50
C PHE A 287 6.19 16.89 11.33
N LYS A 288 6.82 15.85 10.79
CA LYS A 288 7.00 14.54 11.46
C LYS A 288 8.21 14.50 12.39
N ASN A 289 9.23 15.30 12.11
CA ASN A 289 10.49 15.27 12.83
C ASN A 289 10.62 16.40 13.85
N ASN A 290 11.55 16.25 14.80
CA ASN A 290 11.90 17.35 15.70
C ASN A 290 12.54 18.50 14.90
N VAL A 291 12.08 19.71 15.16
CA VAL A 291 12.63 20.93 14.55
C VAL A 291 13.03 21.89 15.66
N ASP A 292 14.33 22.13 15.79
CA ASP A 292 14.85 23.07 16.76
C ASP A 292 14.88 24.47 16.14
N VAL A 293 14.06 25.37 16.70
CA VAL A 293 13.96 26.75 16.22
C VAL A 293 15.00 27.61 16.93
N LEU A 294 16.15 27.77 16.30
CA LEU A 294 17.32 28.43 16.86
C LEU A 294 17.05 29.90 17.20
N THR A 295 16.20 30.58 16.42
CA THR A 295 15.86 32.00 16.61
C THR A 295 14.60 32.24 17.43
N SER A 296 14.01 31.20 18.03
CA SER A 296 12.79 31.34 18.86
C SER A 296 13.00 32.31 20.03
N GLN A 297 14.22 32.33 20.60
CA GLN A 297 14.65 33.33 21.57
C GLN A 297 15.69 34.26 20.93
N PRO A 298 15.75 35.56 21.32
CA PRO A 298 16.74 36.49 20.79
C PRO A 298 18.18 36.18 21.22
N GLN A 299 18.33 35.43 22.32
CA GLN A 299 19.62 35.07 22.90
C GLN A 299 19.74 33.55 23.03
N ARG A 300 20.96 33.05 22.82
CA ARG A 300 21.30 31.63 23.03
C ARG A 300 22.53 31.50 23.93
N ARG A 301 22.50 30.45 24.75
CA ARG A 301 23.60 30.07 25.61
C ARG A 301 24.66 29.33 24.80
N VAL A 302 25.90 29.76 24.92
CA VAL A 302 27.07 29.18 24.28
C VAL A 302 28.02 28.69 25.37
N ARG A 303 28.73 27.60 25.11
CA ARG A 303 29.73 27.04 26.02
C ARG A 303 31.03 26.74 25.29
N ILE A 304 32.15 26.89 25.98
CA ILE A 304 33.47 26.40 25.56
C ILE A 304 34.19 25.75 26.74
N ILE A 305 35.20 24.95 26.43
CA ILE A 305 36.10 24.37 27.43
C ILE A 305 37.44 25.12 27.36
N CYS A 306 37.91 25.58 28.51
CA CYS A 306 39.22 26.21 28.67
C CYS A 306 40.04 25.40 29.69
N GLY A 307 41.19 24.87 29.27
CA GLY A 307 42.09 24.13 30.16
C GLY A 307 43.18 25.01 30.73
N VAL A 308 43.45 24.90 32.02
CA VAL A 308 44.62 25.51 32.69
C VAL A 308 45.53 24.43 33.27
N ALA A 309 46.81 24.74 33.46
CA ALA A 309 47.78 23.76 33.96
C ALA A 309 47.47 23.37 35.42
N TYR A 310 47.85 22.16 35.81
CA TYR A 310 47.61 21.64 37.17
C TYR A 310 48.33 22.42 38.28
N GLY A 311 49.39 23.15 37.95
CA GLY A 311 50.11 24.00 38.89
C GLY A 311 49.43 25.34 39.18
N GLU A 312 48.39 25.69 38.44
CA GLU A 312 47.70 26.98 38.55
C GLU A 312 46.65 26.96 39.67
N ASP A 313 46.43 28.13 40.27
CA ASP A 313 45.34 28.32 41.23
C ASP A 313 44.00 28.37 40.48
N VAL A 314 43.12 27.41 40.78
CA VAL A 314 41.80 27.24 40.17
C VAL A 314 40.90 28.46 40.41
N ASP A 315 40.95 29.05 41.61
CA ASP A 315 40.11 30.19 41.97
C ASP A 315 40.62 31.46 41.31
N ALA A 316 41.94 31.65 41.25
CA ALA A 316 42.56 32.76 40.52
C ALA A 316 42.28 32.69 39.01
N ALA A 317 42.46 31.51 38.40
CA ALA A 317 42.17 31.28 36.98
C ALA A 317 40.69 31.56 36.65
N ARG A 318 39.76 31.11 37.50
CA ARG A 318 38.33 31.39 37.32
C ARG A 318 38.03 32.89 37.25
N GLU A 319 38.66 33.66 38.13
CA GLU A 319 38.44 35.10 38.21
C GLU A 319 39.04 35.84 37.01
N VAL A 320 40.23 35.44 36.56
CA VAL A 320 40.84 35.98 35.34
C VAL A 320 39.98 35.71 34.11
N ILE A 321 39.48 34.47 33.95
CA ILE A 321 38.59 34.09 32.84
C ILE A 321 37.31 34.92 32.88
N ARG A 322 36.68 35.05 34.06
CA ARG A 322 35.46 35.83 34.25
C ARG A 322 35.67 37.30 33.87
N ASN A 323 36.73 37.92 34.34
CA ASN A 323 37.01 39.33 34.09
C ASN A 323 37.38 39.61 32.64
N ALA A 324 38.16 38.72 32.00
CA ALA A 324 38.50 38.84 30.58
C ALA A 324 37.27 38.87 29.66
N MET A 325 36.17 38.24 30.07
CA MET A 325 34.92 38.21 29.31
C MET A 325 34.01 39.40 29.55
N GLN A 326 34.16 40.15 30.64
CA GLN A 326 33.28 41.29 30.95
C GLN A 326 33.37 42.40 29.90
N ASP A 327 34.53 42.53 29.26
CA ASP A 327 34.80 43.55 28.25
C ASP A 327 34.36 43.14 26.82
N CYS A 328 33.81 41.93 26.63
CA CYS A 328 33.40 41.45 25.32
C CYS A 328 32.05 42.03 24.89
N GLU A 329 32.02 42.74 23.76
CA GLU A 329 30.82 43.44 23.27
C GLU A 329 29.73 42.48 22.77
N THR A 330 30.11 41.29 22.30
CA THR A 330 29.16 40.30 21.76
C THR A 330 28.39 39.53 22.84
N ILE A 331 28.77 39.67 24.12
CA ILE A 331 28.06 39.03 25.23
C ILE A 331 26.85 39.89 25.57
N LEU A 332 25.65 39.31 25.47
CA LEU A 332 24.41 40.06 25.61
C LEU A 332 23.69 39.70 26.91
N GLY A 333 23.43 40.72 27.73
CA GLY A 333 22.35 40.73 28.73
C GLY A 333 22.77 40.68 30.20
N VAL A 334 21.75 40.83 31.05
CA VAL A 334 21.77 40.82 32.53
C VAL A 334 22.16 39.44 33.12
N ARG A 335 22.27 38.40 32.28
CA ARG A 335 22.51 37.01 32.68
C ARG A 335 24.01 36.71 32.71
N THR A 336 24.43 36.16 33.84
CA THR A 336 25.80 36.06 34.33
C THR A 336 26.70 35.20 33.44
N ILE A 337 27.94 35.64 33.23
CA ILE A 337 29.05 34.79 32.74
C ILE A 337 29.29 33.72 33.79
N GLU A 338 29.21 32.45 33.41
CA GLU A 338 29.42 31.34 34.35
C GLU A 338 30.72 30.62 33.99
N VAL A 339 31.55 30.35 35.00
CA VAL A 339 32.83 29.66 34.84
C VAL A 339 32.90 28.58 35.91
N PHE A 340 32.72 27.33 35.50
CA PHE A 340 32.71 26.17 36.39
C PHE A 340 33.94 25.30 36.15
N ALA A 341 34.62 24.89 37.21
CA ALA A 341 35.62 23.83 37.08
C ALA A 341 34.86 22.52 36.83
N GLN A 342 35.06 21.92 35.65
CA GLN A 342 34.26 20.79 35.18
C GLN A 342 34.92 19.45 35.52
N GLU A 343 36.21 19.31 35.20
CA GLU A 343 36.92 18.05 35.36
C GLU A 343 38.45 18.24 35.45
N PHE A 344 39.11 17.23 36.00
CA PHE A 344 40.56 17.03 35.92
C PHE A 344 40.87 16.17 34.67
N ALA A 345 41.41 16.78 33.61
CA ALA A 345 41.73 16.12 32.35
C ALA A 345 43.18 15.60 32.33
N SER A 346 43.63 15.01 31.22
CA SER A 346 44.95 14.35 31.13
C SER A 346 46.14 15.28 31.40
N SER A 347 46.03 16.57 31.10
CA SER A 347 47.11 17.55 31.30
C SER A 347 46.63 18.93 31.76
N SER A 348 45.33 19.09 32.02
CA SER A 348 44.71 20.36 32.40
C SER A 348 43.58 20.16 33.41
N ILE A 349 43.25 21.23 34.12
CA ILE A 349 41.96 21.40 34.80
C ILE A 349 41.04 22.13 33.82
N ASN A 350 39.94 21.49 33.42
CA ASN A 350 39.03 22.03 32.42
C ASN A 350 37.94 22.89 33.08
N PHE A 351 37.82 24.13 32.62
CA PHE A 351 36.71 25.02 32.94
C PHE A 351 35.65 24.98 31.84
N GLU A 352 34.40 24.76 32.22
CA GLU A 352 33.25 25.06 31.38
C GLU A 352 32.92 26.55 31.52
N VAL A 353 33.10 27.27 30.41
CA VAL A 353 32.84 28.71 30.32
C VAL A 353 31.58 28.92 29.51
N VAL A 354 30.60 29.60 30.11
CA VAL A 354 29.24 29.73 29.57
C VAL A 354 28.81 31.20 29.54
N TRP A 355 28.25 31.62 28.42
CA TRP A 355 27.72 32.97 28.25
C TRP A 355 26.53 32.99 27.28
N TRP A 356 25.88 34.15 27.18
CA TRP A 356 24.75 34.38 26.29
C TRP A 356 25.13 35.37 25.18
N THR A 357 24.72 35.09 23.96
CA THR A 357 24.93 35.96 22.79
C THR A 357 23.73 35.90 21.85
N GLY A 358 23.78 36.60 20.72
CA GLY A 358 22.73 36.59 19.70
C GLY A 358 22.39 35.17 19.23
N SER A 359 21.13 34.94 18.89
CA SER A 359 20.63 33.59 18.57
C SER A 359 21.05 33.06 17.19
N LYS A 360 21.46 33.94 16.27
CA LYS A 360 21.85 33.53 14.91
C LYS A 360 23.17 32.76 14.94
N PRO A 361 23.33 31.75 14.07
CA PRO A 361 24.60 31.01 13.96
C PRO A 361 25.83 31.90 13.73
N THR A 362 25.68 33.00 12.98
CA THR A 362 26.74 33.98 12.75
C THR A 362 27.15 34.74 14.01
N ASP A 363 26.17 35.09 14.85
CA ASP A 363 26.40 35.87 16.07
C ASP A 363 27.16 35.01 17.09
N ILE A 364 26.76 33.74 17.21
CA ILE A 364 27.47 32.74 18.04
C ILE A 364 28.92 32.57 17.58
N ARG A 365 29.17 32.43 16.27
CA ARG A 365 30.55 32.26 15.75
C ARG A 365 31.41 33.48 16.04
N ARG A 366 30.88 34.68 15.84
CA ARG A 366 31.57 35.94 16.15
C ARG A 366 31.88 36.06 17.65
N SER A 367 30.89 35.78 18.48
CA SER A 367 31.06 35.89 19.94
C SER A 367 32.07 34.87 20.48
N ARG A 368 32.05 33.64 19.96
CA ARG A 368 33.02 32.62 20.32
C ARG A 368 34.46 33.03 19.99
N ASP A 369 34.67 33.65 18.84
CA ASP A 369 36.00 34.14 18.43
C ASP A 369 36.51 35.22 19.39
N GLU A 370 35.68 36.23 19.66
CA GLU A 370 36.01 37.31 20.59
C GLU A 370 36.32 36.80 22.01
N VAL A 371 35.46 35.93 22.55
CA VAL A 371 35.61 35.36 23.89
C VAL A 371 36.88 34.52 24.02
N ILE A 372 37.17 33.64 23.04
CA ILE A 372 38.40 32.83 23.07
C ILE A 372 39.64 33.74 23.04
N ALA A 373 39.65 34.76 22.18
CA ALA A 373 40.75 35.70 22.10
C ALA A 373 40.93 36.53 23.38
N ALA A 374 39.82 36.91 24.04
CA ALA A 374 39.85 37.64 25.30
C ALA A 374 40.38 36.78 26.46
N ILE A 375 39.87 35.56 26.60
CA ILE A 375 40.33 34.61 27.63
C ILE A 375 41.82 34.32 27.47
N LYS A 376 42.29 34.07 26.24
CA LYS A 376 43.71 33.82 25.98
C LYS A 376 44.59 34.99 26.43
N ARG A 377 44.22 36.22 26.06
CA ARG A 377 44.95 37.43 26.47
C ARG A 377 44.94 37.64 27.99
N GLY A 378 43.81 37.37 28.64
CA GLY A 378 43.67 37.48 30.09
C GLY A 378 44.57 36.50 30.83
N LEU A 379 44.54 35.22 30.44
CA LEU A 379 45.39 34.18 31.03
C LEU A 379 46.89 34.48 30.81
N ASP A 380 47.27 34.87 29.59
CA ASP A 380 48.67 35.22 29.28
C ASP A 380 49.17 36.41 30.12
N SER A 381 48.33 37.43 30.30
CA SER A 381 48.69 38.63 31.08
C SER A 381 48.79 38.34 32.58
N ALA A 382 48.04 37.35 33.08
CA ALA A 382 48.10 36.89 34.45
C ALA A 382 49.21 35.84 34.68
N GLY A 383 49.90 35.40 33.62
CA GLY A 383 50.93 34.36 33.70
C GLY A 383 50.39 32.95 33.93
N ILE A 384 49.11 32.71 33.66
CA ILE A 384 48.46 31.41 33.85
C ILE A 384 48.68 30.55 32.61
N GLU A 385 49.31 29.39 32.80
CA GLU A 385 49.65 28.49 31.69
C GLU A 385 48.42 27.76 31.12
N ILE A 386 48.27 27.82 29.80
CA ILE A 386 47.42 26.91 29.03
C ILE A 386 48.31 25.74 28.59
N PRO A 387 48.15 24.55 29.19
CA PRO A 387 49.14 23.49 29.07
C PRO A 387 49.07 22.85 27.69
N PHE A 388 50.25 22.51 27.16
CA PHE A 388 50.34 21.48 26.13
C PHE A 388 50.09 20.09 26.76
N PRO A 389 49.81 19.05 25.97
CA PRO A 389 49.72 17.70 26.49
C PRO A 389 51.04 17.28 27.17
N TYR A 390 51.03 17.14 28.49
CA TYR A 390 52.19 16.67 29.25
C TYR A 390 52.34 15.15 29.11
N ARG A 391 53.58 14.69 29.08
CA ARG A 391 53.92 13.27 29.10
C ARG A 391 54.99 13.01 30.13
N THR A 392 54.69 12.17 31.11
CA THR A 392 55.68 11.64 32.04
C THR A 392 56.29 10.39 31.42
N LEU A 393 57.57 10.47 31.04
CA LEU A 393 58.34 9.31 30.56
C LEU A 393 58.97 8.61 31.77
N THR A 394 58.54 7.37 32.03
CA THR A 394 59.15 6.52 33.05
C THR A 394 60.05 5.50 32.36
N PHE A 395 61.35 5.53 32.66
CA PHE A 395 62.32 4.59 32.13
C PHE A 395 62.52 3.45 33.12
N GLN A 396 62.37 2.19 32.68
CA GLN A 396 62.60 1.03 33.55
C GLN A 396 64.08 0.81 33.86
N ASP A 397 64.96 1.16 32.92
CA ASP A 397 66.41 1.05 33.09
C ASP A 397 66.98 2.33 33.73
N ALA A 398 67.51 2.18 34.94
CA ALA A 398 68.14 3.26 35.69
C ALA A 398 69.36 3.88 34.99
N SER A 399 70.06 3.11 34.13
CA SER A 399 71.21 3.60 33.38
C SER A 399 70.80 4.62 32.31
N ILE A 400 69.63 4.42 31.67
CA ILE A 400 69.06 5.34 30.69
C ILE A 400 68.61 6.64 31.38
N ALA A 401 67.97 6.53 32.55
CA ALA A 401 67.58 7.68 33.34
C ALA A 401 68.80 8.53 33.76
N ALA A 402 69.88 7.89 34.25
CA ALA A 402 71.13 8.57 34.63
C ALA A 402 71.87 9.20 33.44
N ALA A 403 71.88 8.53 32.28
CA ALA A 403 72.49 9.04 31.06
C ALA A 403 71.76 10.26 30.49
N ILE A 404 70.43 10.31 30.59
CA ILE A 404 69.64 11.48 30.17
C ILE A 404 69.83 12.63 31.17
N GLY A 405 69.75 12.35 32.48
CA GLY A 405 69.95 13.37 33.51
C GLY A 405 71.29 14.09 33.39
N SER A 406 72.39 13.36 33.22
CA SER A 406 73.74 13.94 33.06
C SER A 406 73.91 14.80 31.79
N LYS A 407 73.22 14.47 30.69
CA LYS A 407 73.27 15.26 29.45
C LYS A 407 72.47 16.56 29.51
N VAL A 408 71.35 16.58 30.24
CA VAL A 408 70.52 17.79 30.41
C VAL A 408 71.25 18.82 31.28
N THR A 409 71.87 18.39 32.38
CA THR A 409 72.64 19.28 33.27
C THR A 409 73.91 19.83 32.60
N GLY A 410 74.48 19.12 31.64
CA GLY A 410 75.64 19.57 30.86
C GLY A 410 75.31 20.63 29.78
N ALA A 411 74.04 20.79 29.40
CA ALA A 411 73.60 21.75 28.38
C ALA A 411 73.30 23.14 28.94
N GLU A 412 72.82 23.25 30.19
CA GLU A 412 72.57 24.55 30.86
C GLU A 412 73.84 25.35 31.16
N HIS A 413 75.03 24.72 31.09
CA HIS A 413 76.30 25.38 31.42
C HIS A 413 77.04 26.00 30.21
N ARG A 414 76.42 26.06 29.03
CA ARG A 414 76.97 26.84 27.89
C ARG A 414 76.30 28.21 27.83
N SER A 415 76.93 29.18 28.50
CA SER A 415 76.66 30.61 28.34
C SER A 415 76.72 31.02 26.86
N PRO A 416 75.81 31.86 26.36
CA PRO A 416 75.86 32.42 25.01
C PRO A 416 76.80 33.64 25.01
N ASP A 417 78.10 33.42 25.21
CA ASP A 417 79.12 34.44 24.94
C ASP A 417 80.36 33.73 24.35
N ALA A 418 80.39 33.64 23.02
CA ALA A 418 81.57 33.45 22.19
C ALA A 418 81.28 33.92 20.76
#